data_AF-Q697F9-F1
#
_entry.id   AF-Q697F9-F1
#
_cell.length_a   1.000
_cell.length_b   1.000
_cell.length_c   1.000
_cell.angle_alpha   90.00
_cell.angle_beta   90.00
_cell.angle_gamma   90.00
#
_symmetry.space_group_name_H-M   'P 1'
#
loop_
_entity.id
_entity.type
_entity.pdbx_description
1 polymer ?
#
loop_
_entity_poly.entity_id
_entity_poly.type
_entity_poly.pdbx_seq_one_letter_code
_entity_poly.pdbx_strand_id
1 'polypeptide(L)'
;MYFNPLILLIIFCFYLIFLVIMLSYYLKLYFYSYIIFLIFMSGLIITLMYVSSVIINEKLYFNVKYIMMFFIFGLMFLMLDKVFLIHTFSFFYLNNLELISLMKFFSYPMMCFFFFFVVYLFFLLILVYEILKKSKGPLRVMI
;
A
#
# COMPACT_ATOMS: atom_id res chain seq x y z
N MET A 1 8.15 -20.42 -14.76
CA MET A 1 9.02 -19.77 -13.76
C MET A 1 8.11 -19.08 -12.78
N TYR A 2 7.87 -19.68 -11.62
CA TYR A 2 7.16 -18.99 -10.54
C TYR A 2 8.03 -17.82 -10.11
N PHE A 3 7.46 -16.61 -10.06
CA PHE A 3 8.18 -15.46 -9.53
C PHE A 3 8.57 -15.77 -8.08
N ASN A 4 9.85 -15.62 -7.77
CA ASN A 4 10.30 -15.68 -6.38
C ASN A 4 9.45 -14.66 -5.58
N PRO A 5 8.84 -15.04 -4.45
CA PRO A 5 7.98 -14.17 -3.66
C PRO A 5 8.65 -12.84 -3.31
N LEU A 6 9.98 -12.82 -3.20
CA LEU A 6 10.76 -11.61 -2.94
C LEU A 6 10.73 -10.63 -4.14
N ILE A 7 10.77 -11.13 -5.38
CA ILE A 7 10.64 -10.30 -6.59
C ILE A 7 9.24 -9.69 -6.68
N LEU A 8 8.21 -10.47 -6.32
CA LEU A 8 6.84 -9.98 -6.28
C LEU A 8 6.68 -8.84 -5.26
N LEU A 9 7.27 -8.98 -4.07
CA LEU A 9 7.27 -7.94 -3.03
C LEU A 9 7.97 -6.66 -3.50
N ILE A 10 9.10 -6.77 -4.19
CA ILE A 10 9.83 -5.62 -4.74
C ILE A 10 8.99 -4.90 -5.81
N ILE A 11 8.40 -5.64 -6.74
CA ILE A 11 7.52 -5.08 -7.78
C ILE A 11 6.33 -4.35 -7.14
N PHE A 12 5.73 -4.94 -6.11
CA PHE A 12 4.60 -4.36 -5.40
C PHE A 12 4.99 -3.06 -4.68
N CYS A 13 6.18 -2.99 -4.08
CA CYS A 13 6.70 -1.76 -3.47
C CYS A 13 6.80 -0.62 -4.49
N PHE A 14 7.39 -0.88 -5.67
CA PHE A 14 7.47 0.12 -6.74
C PHE A 14 6.09 0.56 -7.23
N TYR A 15 5.16 -0.39 -7.38
CA TYR A 15 3.79 -0.08 -7.78
C TYR A 15 3.08 0.82 -6.75
N LEU A 16 3.25 0.56 -5.45
CA LEU A 16 2.66 1.40 -4.40
C LEU A 16 3.20 2.83 -4.42
N ILE A 17 4.52 3.00 -4.56
CA ILE A 17 5.13 4.33 -4.65
C ILE A 17 4.54 5.09 -5.83
N PHE A 18 4.43 4.42 -6.99
CA PHE A 18 3.82 5.00 -8.18
C PHE A 18 2.35 5.39 -7.95
N LEU A 19 1.57 4.51 -7.33
CA LEU A 19 0.16 4.76 -7.03
C LEU A 19 -0.03 5.98 -6.11
N VAL A 20 0.81 6.13 -5.09
CA VAL A 20 0.75 7.27 -4.15
C VAL A 20 1.09 8.58 -4.85
N ILE A 21 2.11 8.58 -5.72
CA ILE A 21 2.45 9.74 -6.56
C ILE A 21 1.28 10.10 -7.48
N MET A 22 0.64 9.12 -8.11
CA MET A 22 -0.52 9.37 -8.97
C MET A 22 -1.73 9.90 -8.20
N LEU A 23 -2.04 9.35 -7.03
CA LEU A 23 -3.14 9.84 -6.19
C LEU A 23 -2.90 11.30 -5.75
N SER A 24 -1.68 11.61 -5.30
CA SER A 24 -1.34 12.98 -4.87
C SER A 24 -1.36 13.97 -6.04
N TYR A 25 -0.93 13.57 -7.23
CA TYR A 25 -0.90 14.46 -8.40
C TYR A 25 -2.29 14.69 -9.02
N TYR A 26 -3.06 13.61 -9.25
CA TYR A 26 -4.35 13.70 -9.94
C TYR A 26 -5.49 14.15 -9.03
N LEU A 27 -5.57 13.63 -7.81
CA LEU A 27 -6.69 13.93 -6.91
C LEU A 27 -6.38 15.09 -5.95
N LYS A 28 -5.11 15.50 -5.84
CA LYS A 28 -4.64 16.50 -4.84
C LYS A 28 -5.14 16.18 -3.43
N LEU A 29 -5.20 14.88 -3.09
CA LEU A 29 -5.59 14.36 -1.77
C LEU A 29 -4.35 13.88 -1.02
N TYR A 30 -3.54 14.83 -0.56
CA TYR A 30 -2.21 14.53 0.00
C TYR A 30 -2.33 13.69 1.28
N PHE A 31 -3.23 14.04 2.19
CA PHE A 31 -3.38 13.34 3.46
C PHE A 31 -3.83 11.88 3.28
N TYR A 32 -4.79 11.63 2.38
CA TYR A 32 -5.27 10.28 2.09
C TYR A 32 -4.21 9.42 1.40
N SER A 33 -3.50 9.97 0.41
CA SER A 33 -2.41 9.27 -0.27
C SER A 33 -1.30 8.85 0.70
N TYR A 34 -1.01 9.70 1.70
CA TYR A 34 -0.05 9.41 2.75
C TYR A 34 -0.51 8.29 3.70
N ILE A 35 -1.78 8.29 4.13
CA ILE A 35 -2.33 7.21 4.98
C ILE A 35 -2.27 5.86 4.25
N ILE A 36 -2.64 5.83 2.97
CA ILE A 36 -2.58 4.62 2.14
C ILE A 36 -1.14 4.10 2.09
N PHE A 37 -0.17 4.98 1.85
CA PHE A 37 1.25 4.60 1.83
C PHE A 37 1.69 3.95 3.14
N LEU A 38 1.38 4.55 4.29
CA LEU A 38 1.79 4.02 5.60
C LEU A 38 1.20 2.63 5.88
N ILE A 39 -0.10 2.46 5.64
CA ILE A 39 -0.79 1.20 5.92
C ILE A 39 -0.18 0.07 5.07
N PHE A 40 0.00 0.30 3.76
CA PHE A 40 0.56 -0.72 2.89
C PHE A 40 2.04 -1.01 3.17
N MET A 41 2.86 0.02 3.47
CA MET A 41 4.26 -0.19 3.82
C MET A 41 4.42 -0.99 5.12
N SER A 42 3.58 -0.74 6.13
CA SER A 42 3.61 -1.51 7.38
C SER A 42 3.33 -3.01 7.16
N GLY A 43 2.34 -3.35 6.33
CA GLY A 43 2.04 -4.73 5.98
C GLY A 43 3.15 -5.39 5.16
N LEU A 44 3.78 -4.66 4.24
CA LEU A 44 4.87 -5.18 3.43
C LEU A 44 6.08 -5.56 4.27
N ILE A 45 6.46 -4.77 5.27
CA ILE A 45 7.60 -5.08 6.14
C ILE A 45 7.39 -6.41 6.86
N ILE A 46 6.18 -6.67 7.37
CA ILE A 46 5.83 -7.94 8.05
C ILE A 46 5.92 -9.11 7.07
N THR A 47 5.39 -8.95 5.85
CA THR A 47 5.48 -10.01 4.82
C THR A 47 6.91 -10.26 4.35
N LEU A 48 7.76 -9.22 4.28
CA LEU A 48 9.19 -9.35 3.98
C LEU A 48 9.92 -10.12 5.07
N MET A 49 9.65 -9.83 6.35
CA MET A 49 10.21 -10.61 7.46
C MET A 49 9.81 -12.07 7.39
N TYR A 50 8.54 -12.36 7.07
CA TYR A 50 8.08 -13.74 6.91
C TYR A 50 8.81 -14.46 5.76
N VAL A 51 8.81 -13.90 4.55
CA VAL A 51 9.40 -14.57 3.37
C VAL A 51 10.91 -14.71 3.50
N SER A 52 11.62 -13.68 4.01
CA SER A 52 13.07 -13.77 4.26
C SER A 52 13.43 -14.82 5.31
N SER A 53 12.53 -15.11 6.26
CA SER A 53 12.75 -16.17 7.25
C SER A 53 12.54 -17.59 6.71
N VAL A 54 11.79 -17.75 5.60
CA VAL A 54 11.41 -19.06 5.03
C VAL A 54 12.32 -19.48 3.87
N ILE A 55 12.80 -18.55 3.03
CA ILE A 55 13.57 -18.88 1.81
C ILE A 55 14.77 -17.94 1.68
N ILE A 56 15.95 -18.40 2.08
CA ILE A 56 17.15 -17.54 2.11
C ILE A 56 17.97 -17.55 0.81
N ASN A 57 17.84 -18.53 -0.10
CA ASN A 57 18.92 -18.77 -1.08
C ASN A 57 18.55 -19.02 -2.56
N GLU A 58 17.40 -18.59 -3.06
CA GLU A 58 17.17 -18.65 -4.52
C GLU A 58 17.79 -17.44 -5.24
N LYS A 59 18.66 -17.71 -6.23
CA LYS A 59 19.23 -16.67 -7.08
C LYS A 59 18.11 -15.90 -7.78
N LEU A 60 18.13 -14.58 -7.65
CA LEU A 60 17.17 -13.69 -8.30
C LEU A 60 17.44 -13.63 -9.80
N TYR A 61 16.60 -14.28 -10.61
CA TYR A 61 16.65 -14.17 -12.06
C TYR A 61 15.66 -13.10 -12.53
N PHE A 62 16.18 -11.93 -12.92
CA PHE A 62 15.40 -10.90 -13.58
C PHE A 62 15.38 -11.14 -15.09
N ASN A 63 14.21 -11.40 -15.67
CA ASN A 63 14.07 -11.47 -17.11
C ASN A 63 14.09 -10.05 -17.70
N VAL A 64 15.04 -9.80 -18.60
CA VAL A 64 15.24 -8.52 -19.32
C VAL A 64 13.96 -8.02 -20.02
N LYS A 65 13.09 -8.94 -20.45
CA LYS A 65 11.78 -8.61 -21.05
C LYS A 65 10.89 -7.78 -20.13
N TYR A 66 10.89 -8.06 -18.82
CA TYR A 66 10.06 -7.30 -17.87
C TYR A 66 10.62 -5.90 -17.61
N ILE A 67 11.94 -5.76 -17.56
CA ILE A 67 12.60 -4.46 -17.43
C ILE A 67 12.23 -3.57 -18.63
N MET A 68 12.30 -4.12 -19.84
CA MET A 68 11.85 -3.44 -21.06
C MET A 68 10.39 -3.00 -20.99
N MET A 69 9.50 -3.85 -20.49
CA MET A 69 8.08 -3.52 -20.33
C MET A 69 7.87 -2.35 -19.36
N PHE A 70 8.59 -2.31 -18.23
CA PHE A 70 8.55 -1.19 -17.30
C PHE A 70 9.01 0.13 -17.93
N PHE A 71 10.08 0.12 -18.73
CA PHE A 71 10.54 1.32 -19.43
C PHE A 71 9.51 1.83 -20.45
N ILE A 72 8.85 0.94 -21.17
CA ILE A 72 7.80 1.31 -22.13
C ILE A 72 6.61 1.95 -21.41
N PHE A 73 6.18 1.40 -20.29
CA PHE A 73 5.12 2.01 -19.46
C PHE A 73 5.53 3.40 -18.96
N GLY A 74 6.77 3.58 -18.48
CA GLY A 74 7.27 4.88 -18.04
C GLY A 74 7.24 5.94 -19.16
N LEU A 75 7.60 5.55 -20.39
CA LEU A 75 7.57 6.45 -21.55
C LEU A 75 6.15 6.85 -21.96
N MET A 76 5.18 5.95 -21.85
CA MET A 76 3.78 6.29 -22.13
C MET A 76 3.24 7.32 -21.14
N PHE A 77 3.63 7.23 -19.86
CA PHE A 77 3.22 8.21 -18.85
C PHE A 77 3.76 9.62 -19.14
N LEU A 78 5.01 9.75 -19.57
CA LEU A 78 5.61 11.06 -19.91
C LEU A 78 4.88 11.77 -21.06
N MET A 79 4.20 11.02 -21.94
CA MET A 79 3.44 11.61 -23.05
C MET A 79 2.08 12.15 -22.62
N LEU A 80 1.52 11.66 -21.50
CA LEU A 80 0.21 12.11 -20.99
C LEU A 80 0.30 13.48 -20.29
N ASP A 81 1.45 13.86 -19.72
CA ASP A 81 1.63 15.11 -18.97
C ASP A 81 1.30 16.36 -19.79
N LYS A 82 1.59 16.35 -21.10
CA LYS A 82 1.33 17.50 -21.98
C LYS A 82 -0.17 17.82 -22.13
N VAL A 83 -1.03 16.81 -21.99
CA VAL A 83 -2.49 16.99 -22.11
C VAL A 83 -3.09 17.49 -20.79
N PHE A 84 -2.53 17.08 -19.65
CA PHE A 84 -3.03 17.46 -18.33
C PHE A 84 -2.67 18.88 -17.90
N LEU A 85 -1.55 19.43 -18.38
CA LEU A 85 -1.04 20.74 -17.96
C LEU A 85 -2.02 21.90 -18.27
N ILE A 86 -2.85 21.75 -19.31
CA ILE A 86 -3.85 22.75 -19.75
C ILE A 86 -5.02 22.86 -18.75
N HIS A 87 -5.31 21.82 -17.96
CA HIS A 87 -6.43 21.83 -17.01
C HIS A 87 -6.08 22.37 -15.61
N THR A 88 -4.80 22.53 -15.27
CA THR A 88 -4.36 22.73 -13.87
C THR A 88 -4.62 24.12 -13.28
N PHE A 89 -4.92 25.14 -14.08
CA PHE A 89 -5.11 26.52 -13.61
C PHE A 89 -6.37 26.77 -12.76
N SER A 90 -7.35 25.86 -12.76
CA SER A 90 -8.61 26.00 -12.00
C SER A 90 -8.62 25.30 -10.64
N PHE A 91 -7.53 24.64 -10.23
CA PHE A 91 -7.53 23.67 -9.13
C PHE A 91 -6.90 24.14 -7.81
N PHE A 92 -6.67 25.45 -7.62
CA PHE A 92 -6.08 25.98 -6.37
C PHE A 92 -7.06 26.08 -5.19
N TYR A 93 -8.37 25.93 -5.43
CA TYR A 93 -9.42 26.02 -4.39
C TYR A 93 -9.68 24.72 -3.62
N LEU A 94 -9.00 23.60 -3.93
CA LEU A 94 -9.30 22.28 -3.36
C LEU A 94 -8.68 21.95 -1.98
N ASN A 95 -7.67 22.69 -1.52
CA ASN A 95 -6.96 22.31 -0.27
C ASN A 95 -7.87 22.27 0.97
N ASN A 96 -8.92 23.08 1.03
CA ASN A 96 -9.84 23.06 2.17
C ASN A 96 -10.83 21.88 2.16
N LEU A 97 -11.00 21.20 1.02
CA LEU A 97 -11.94 20.07 0.91
C LEU A 97 -11.42 18.83 1.64
N GLU A 98 -10.10 18.64 1.75
CA GLU A 98 -9.51 17.53 2.50
C GLU A 98 -9.89 17.57 3.98
N LEU A 99 -9.66 18.70 4.65
CA LEU A 99 -10.00 18.86 6.07
C LEU A 99 -11.50 18.73 6.32
N ILE A 100 -12.33 19.30 5.44
CA ILE A 100 -13.79 19.16 5.53
C ILE A 100 -14.20 17.68 5.37
N SER A 101 -13.55 16.93 4.47
CA SER A 101 -13.82 15.50 4.30
C SER A 101 -13.42 14.66 5.51
N LEU A 102 -12.32 15.01 6.19
CA LEU A 102 -11.90 14.33 7.42
C LEU A 102 -12.90 14.57 8.56
N MET A 103 -13.38 15.80 8.71
CA MET A 103 -14.37 16.13 9.74
C MET A 103 -15.71 15.41 9.53
N LYS A 104 -16.05 15.02 8.29
CA LYS A 104 -17.26 14.22 8.02
C LYS A 104 -17.23 12.84 8.68
N PHE A 105 -16.06 12.24 8.91
CA PHE A 105 -15.98 10.94 9.59
C PHE A 105 -16.35 11.02 11.08
N PHE A 106 -16.16 12.19 11.69
CA PHE A 106 -16.57 12.45 13.08
C PHE A 106 -18.01 12.93 13.20
N SER A 107 -18.69 13.20 12.08
CA SER A 107 -20.12 13.51 12.07
C SER A 107 -21.00 12.26 12.02
N TYR A 108 -22.18 12.35 12.60
CA TYR A 108 -23.23 11.35 12.41
C TYR A 108 -23.69 11.34 10.93
N PRO A 109 -23.88 10.18 10.27
CA PRO A 109 -23.88 8.81 10.79
C PRO A 109 -22.53 8.08 10.70
N MET A 110 -21.51 8.68 10.09
CA MET A 110 -20.20 8.03 9.87
C MET A 110 -19.48 7.67 11.17
N MET A 111 -19.72 8.42 12.24
CA MET A 111 -19.21 8.10 13.57
C MET A 111 -19.64 6.70 14.05
N CYS A 112 -20.83 6.21 13.67
CA CYS A 112 -21.26 4.85 14.02
C CYS A 112 -20.36 3.77 13.37
N PHE A 113 -19.99 3.97 12.10
CA PHE A 113 -19.05 3.07 11.42
C PHE A 113 -17.66 3.14 12.05
N PHE A 114 -17.20 4.32 12.46
CA PHE A 114 -15.93 4.46 13.18
C PHE A 114 -15.90 3.61 14.46
N PHE A 115 -16.94 3.71 15.31
CA PHE A 115 -17.03 2.88 16.51
C PHE A 115 -17.10 1.38 16.20
N PHE A 116 -17.82 1.00 15.14
CA PHE A 116 -17.85 -0.40 14.68
C PHE A 116 -16.44 -0.92 14.34
N PHE A 117 -15.65 -0.16 13.59
CA PHE A 117 -14.27 -0.57 13.23
C PHE A 117 -13.35 -0.67 14.44
N VAL A 118 -13.48 0.21 15.44
CA VAL A 118 -12.70 0.13 16.68
C VAL A 118 -12.98 -1.18 17.42
N VAL A 119 -14.26 -1.54 17.60
CA VAL A 119 -14.65 -2.80 18.25
C VAL A 119 -14.21 -4.01 17.41
N TYR A 120 -14.33 -3.93 16.09
CA TYR A 120 -13.89 -4.99 15.18
C TYR A 120 -12.38 -5.26 15.27
N LEU A 121 -11.55 -4.21 15.25
CA LEU A 121 -10.09 -4.35 15.39
C LEU A 121 -9.69 -4.89 16.77
N PHE A 122 -10.40 -4.47 17.83
CA PHE A 122 -10.19 -5.01 19.17
C PHE A 122 -10.52 -6.51 19.25
N PHE A 123 -11.64 -6.93 18.66
CA PHE A 123 -12.02 -8.34 18.59
C PHE A 123 -11.02 -9.17 17.79
N LEU A 124 -10.53 -8.66 16.67
CA LEU A 124 -9.47 -9.31 15.90
C LEU A 124 -8.19 -9.49 16.71
N LEU A 125 -7.80 -8.51 17.53
CA LEU A 125 -6.61 -8.61 18.38
C LEU A 125 -6.74 -9.74 19.41
N ILE A 126 -7.91 -9.89 20.04
CA ILE A 126 -8.21 -11.00 20.97
C ILE A 126 -8.15 -12.35 20.23
N LEU A 127 -8.76 -12.43 19.05
CA LEU A 127 -8.73 -13.65 18.24
C LEU A 127 -7.31 -14.05 17.85
N VAL A 128 -6.49 -13.09 17.39
CA VAL A 128 -5.09 -13.34 17.05
C VAL A 128 -4.31 -13.82 18.28
N TYR A 129 -4.53 -13.21 19.46
CA TYR A 129 -3.91 -13.66 20.71
C TYR A 129 -4.28 -15.12 21.06
N GLU A 130 -5.56 -15.49 20.92
CA GLU A 130 -6.03 -16.86 21.17
C GLU A 130 -5.44 -17.87 20.16
N ILE A 131 -5.29 -17.49 18.88
CA ILE A 131 -4.62 -18.32 17.87
C ILE A 131 -3.15 -18.54 18.26
N LEU A 132 -2.44 -17.45 18.63
CA LEU A 132 -1.04 -17.50 19.03
C LEU A 132 -0.82 -18.35 20.29
N LYS A 133 -1.73 -18.29 21.26
CA LYS A 133 -1.68 -19.08 22.50
C LYS A 133 -1.89 -20.58 22.26
N LYS A 134 -2.72 -20.95 21.27
CA LYS A 134 -2.94 -22.34 20.86
C LYS A 134 -1.78 -22.90 20.03
N SER A 135 -1.09 -22.06 19.24
CA SER A 135 0.12 -22.46 18.50
C SER A 135 1.35 -22.53 19.43
N LYS A 136 1.47 -23.61 20.21
CA LYS A 136 2.64 -23.91 21.08
C LYS A 136 3.86 -24.48 20.33
N GLY A 137 3.91 -24.34 19.01
CA GLY A 137 5.03 -24.79 18.18
C GLY A 137 5.80 -23.59 17.65
N PRO A 138 7.15 -23.60 17.67
CA PRO A 138 7.91 -22.46 17.24
C PRO A 138 7.75 -22.21 15.72
N LEU A 139 7.72 -20.94 15.30
CA LEU A 139 7.91 -20.51 13.90
C LEU A 139 9.31 -20.90 13.34
N ARG A 140 10.14 -21.55 14.16
CA ARG A 140 11.34 -22.31 13.79
C ARG A 140 11.40 -23.60 14.61
N VAL A 141 11.19 -24.74 13.98
CA VAL A 141 11.70 -26.00 14.53
C VAL A 141 13.21 -25.82 14.77
N MET A 142 13.63 -26.18 15.98
CA MET A 142 15.03 -26.24 16.38
C MET A 142 15.86 -26.89 15.27
N ILE A 143 16.89 -26.19 14.84
CA ILE A 143 18.14 -26.82 14.43
C ILE A 143 19.11 -26.55 15.58
#